data_AF-A0A2D7CPF3-F1
#
_entry.id   AF-A0A2D7CPF3-F1
#
_cell.length_a   1.000
_cell.length_b   1.000
_cell.length_c   1.000
_cell.angle_alpha   90.00
_cell.angle_beta   90.00
_cell.angle_gamma   90.00
#
_symmetry.space_group_name_H-M   'P 1'
#
loop_
_entity.id
_entity.type
_entity.pdbx_description
1 polymer ?
#
loop_
_entity_poly.entity_id
_entity_poly.type
_entity_poly.pdbx_seq_one_letter_code
_entity_poly.pdbx_strand_id
1 'polypeptide(L)'
;MVVPMVLAKPSDWWRIALTCTLFSVVGGVAAYFIGLLLFETAAMPLIQFYGYQNNVSEFNEMYQYWGGWAVFLAGLTPFPYKIITIASGMAQLNLALFIGLSVLSRGFRFFVVSFLLYYFGDKIRALLEKYFGLITIVTGCCLLVIYFWLKSFSN
;
A
#
# COMPACT_ATOMS: atom_id res chain seq x y z
N MET A 1 -2.60 -7.84 -3.07
CA MET A 1 -1.72 -8.76 -3.81
C MET A 1 -2.27 -8.88 -5.23
N VAL A 2 -1.45 -8.99 -6.27
CA VAL A 2 -1.91 -9.19 -7.67
C VAL A 2 -1.12 -10.30 -8.38
N VAL A 3 0.17 -10.41 -8.03
CA VAL A 3 1.14 -11.33 -8.64
C VAL A 3 0.70 -12.80 -8.66
N PRO A 4 0.40 -13.45 -7.52
CA PRO A 4 0.05 -14.86 -7.53
C PRO A 4 -1.28 -15.15 -8.26
N MET A 5 -2.24 -14.21 -8.24
CA MET A 5 -3.52 -14.38 -8.93
C MET A 5 -3.34 -14.40 -10.45
N VAL A 6 -2.51 -13.49 -10.98
CA VAL A 6 -2.23 -13.43 -12.42
C VAL A 6 -1.42 -14.66 -12.87
N LEU A 7 -0.43 -15.10 -12.08
CA LEU A 7 0.36 -16.31 -12.40
C LEU A 7 -0.46 -17.61 -12.33
N ALA A 8 -1.53 -17.64 -11.52
CA ALA A 8 -2.44 -18.77 -11.44
C ALA A 8 -3.43 -18.83 -12.61
N LYS A 9 -3.91 -17.67 -13.08
CA LYS A 9 -4.84 -17.58 -14.22
C LYS A 9 -4.47 -16.42 -15.16
N PRO A 10 -3.42 -16.58 -16.00
CA PRO A 10 -2.91 -15.48 -16.83
C PRO A 10 -3.94 -14.93 -17.82
N SER A 11 -4.85 -15.76 -18.33
CA SER A 11 -5.90 -15.34 -19.27
C SER A 11 -6.86 -14.28 -18.71
N ASP A 12 -6.99 -14.19 -17.38
CA ASP A 12 -7.86 -13.23 -16.68
C ASP A 12 -7.09 -12.01 -16.14
N TRP A 13 -5.84 -11.77 -16.57
CA TRP A 13 -4.96 -10.72 -16.03
C TRP A 13 -5.63 -9.35 -15.92
N TRP A 14 -6.43 -8.96 -16.91
CA TRP A 14 -7.09 -7.64 -16.96
C TRP A 14 -8.28 -7.56 -15.98
N ARG A 15 -9.03 -8.65 -15.81
CA ARG A 15 -10.13 -8.74 -14.83
C ARG A 15 -9.58 -8.68 -13.41
N ILE A 16 -8.46 -9.35 -13.18
CA ILE A 16 -7.75 -9.32 -11.90
C ILE A 16 -7.25 -7.90 -11.61
N ALA A 17 -6.61 -7.24 -12.58
CA ALA A 17 -6.13 -5.86 -12.43
C ALA A 17 -7.27 -4.87 -12.16
N LEU A 18 -8.38 -4.98 -12.89
CA LEU A 18 -9.57 -4.14 -12.69
C LEU A 18 -10.16 -4.33 -11.30
N THR A 19 -10.40 -5.58 -10.89
CA THR A 19 -10.95 -5.92 -9.57
C THR A 19 -10.04 -5.40 -8.46
N CYS A 20 -8.72 -5.60 -8.58
CA CYS A 20 -7.75 -5.07 -7.61
C CYS A 20 -7.80 -3.54 -7.54
N THR A 21 -7.96 -2.86 -8.67
CA THR A 21 -8.06 -1.41 -8.72
C THR A 21 -9.30 -0.93 -7.97
N LEU A 22 -10.46 -1.49 -8.29
CA LEU A 22 -11.74 -1.16 -7.66
C LEU A 22 -11.67 -1.34 -6.14
N PHE A 23 -11.33 -2.55 -5.67
CA PHE A 23 -11.26 -2.82 -4.22
C PHE A 23 -10.15 -2.05 -3.52
N SER A 24 -9.02 -1.77 -4.20
CA SER A 24 -7.97 -0.94 -3.63
C SER A 24 -8.42 0.50 -3.42
N VAL A 25 -9.17 1.07 -4.37
CA VAL A 25 -9.69 2.43 -4.32
C VAL A 25 -10.82 2.51 -3.30
N VAL A 26 -11.75 1.55 -3.28
CA VAL A 26 -12.82 1.47 -2.26
C VAL A 26 -12.22 1.42 -0.85
N GLY A 27 -11.26 0.54 -0.61
CA GLY A 27 -10.57 0.53 0.68
C GLY A 27 -9.73 1.79 0.92
N GLY A 28 -9.38 2.56 -0.13
CA GLY A 28 -8.65 3.83 -0.03
C GLY A 28 -9.58 4.94 0.42
N VAL A 29 -10.79 4.98 -0.12
CA VAL A 29 -11.88 5.85 0.32
C VAL A 29 -12.26 5.53 1.76
N ALA A 30 -12.36 4.25 2.15
CA ALA A 30 -12.59 3.88 3.54
C ALA A 30 -11.47 4.41 4.47
N ALA A 31 -10.21 4.26 4.08
CA ALA A 31 -9.07 4.78 4.84
C ALA A 31 -9.02 6.32 4.89
N TYR A 32 -9.43 7.00 3.82
CA TYR A 32 -9.64 8.44 3.80
C TYR A 32 -10.67 8.86 4.85
N PHE A 33 -11.82 8.19 4.91
CA PHE A 33 -12.83 8.50 5.93
C PHE A 33 -12.36 8.18 7.34
N ILE A 34 -11.56 7.14 7.54
CA ILE A 34 -10.90 6.88 8.84
C ILE A 34 -10.03 8.08 9.23
N GLY A 35 -9.20 8.58 8.32
CA GLY A 35 -8.37 9.76 8.56
C GLY A 35 -9.18 11.02 8.85
N LEU A 36 -10.29 11.23 8.13
CA LEU A 36 -11.18 12.38 8.30
C LEU A 36 -11.91 12.34 9.65
N LEU A 37 -12.52 11.19 9.99
CA LEU A 37 -13.40 11.05 11.15
C LEU A 37 -12.65 10.90 12.47
N LEU A 38 -11.48 10.24 12.45
CA LEU A 38 -10.68 10.00 13.65
C LEU A 38 -9.59 11.06 13.87
N PHE A 39 -9.57 12.13 13.06
CA PHE A 39 -8.56 13.17 13.18
C PHE A 39 -8.57 13.80 14.58
N GLU A 40 -9.71 14.33 15.01
CA GLU A 40 -9.84 15.01 16.31
C GLU A 40 -9.75 14.03 17.49
N THR A 41 -10.36 12.86 17.37
CA THR A 41 -10.51 11.93 18.50
C THR A 41 -9.30 11.03 18.74
N ALA A 42 -8.50 10.74 17.71
CA ALA A 42 -7.36 9.83 17.81
C ALA A 42 -6.06 10.46 17.31
N ALA A 43 -6.06 11.13 16.16
CA ALA A 43 -4.83 11.67 15.60
C ALA A 43 -4.31 12.89 16.38
N MET A 44 -5.18 13.84 16.76
CA MET A 44 -4.78 15.06 17.45
C MET A 44 -4.18 14.81 18.84
N PRO A 45 -4.76 13.94 19.70
CA PRO A 45 -4.12 13.57 20.97
C PRO A 45 -2.74 12.92 20.77
N LEU A 46 -2.59 12.09 19.73
CA LEU A 46 -1.31 11.46 19.39
C LEU A 46 -0.28 12.52 18.94
N ILE A 47 -0.68 13.45 18.07
CA ILE A 47 0.16 14.54 17.59
C ILE A 47 0.61 15.44 18.74
N GLN A 48 -0.30 15.77 19.66
CA GLN A 48 -0.01 16.54 20.87
C GLN A 48 0.94 15.80 21.81
N PHE A 49 0.76 14.49 21.98
CA PHE A 49 1.66 13.66 22.78
C PHE A 49 3.11 13.72 22.27
N TYR A 50 3.30 13.79 20.96
CA TYR A 50 4.61 13.98 20.34
C TYR A 50 5.06 15.46 20.24
N GLY A 51 4.25 16.42 20.68
CA GLY A 51 4.57 17.85 20.68
C GLY A 51 4.50 18.53 19.30
N TYR A 52 3.86 17.90 18.31
CA TYR A 52 3.79 18.40 16.93
C TYR A 52 2.53 19.21 16.61
N GLN A 53 1.75 19.64 17.61
CA GLN A 53 0.48 20.33 17.36
C GLN A 53 0.61 21.59 16.49
N ASN A 54 1.75 22.30 16.58
CA ASN A 54 1.99 23.52 15.81
C ASN A 54 2.31 23.25 14.32
N ASN A 55 2.67 22.01 13.97
CA ASN A 55 3.05 21.62 12.61
C ASN A 55 1.84 21.17 11.79
N VAL A 56 0.68 21.00 12.42
CA VAL A 56 -0.55 20.51 11.76
C VAL A 56 -1.05 21.48 10.71
N SER A 57 -1.04 22.78 10.99
CA SER A 57 -1.46 23.81 10.03
C SER A 57 -0.55 23.86 8.82
N GLU A 58 0.77 23.84 9.03
CA GLU A 58 1.77 23.80 7.96
C GLU A 58 1.64 22.53 7.11
N PHE A 59 1.45 21.37 7.76
CA PHE A 59 1.20 20.12 7.07
C PHE A 59 -0.06 20.21 6.20
N ASN A 60 -1.17 20.71 6.73
CA ASN A 60 -2.42 20.84 5.98
C ASN A 60 -2.27 21.78 4.79
N GLU A 61 -1.64 22.94 4.96
CA GLU A 61 -1.39 23.88 3.86
C GLU A 61 -0.53 23.23 2.77
N MET A 62 0.61 22.64 3.14
CA MET A 62 1.47 21.93 2.20
C MET A 62 0.72 20.80 1.49
N TYR A 63 -0.10 20.04 2.21
CA TYR A 63 -0.84 18.90 1.68
C TYR A 63 -1.99 19.33 0.76
N GLN A 64 -2.57 20.51 0.94
CA GLN A 64 -3.56 21.05 -0.02
C GLN A 64 -2.93 21.30 -1.39
N TYR A 65 -1.66 21.75 -1.44
CA TYR A 65 -0.95 21.96 -2.71
C TYR A 65 -0.34 20.68 -3.29
N TRP A 66 0.29 19.85 -2.46
CA TRP A 66 1.08 18.69 -2.92
C TRP A 66 0.39 17.33 -2.71
N GLY A 67 -0.72 17.28 -2.00
CA GLY A 67 -1.39 16.05 -1.61
C GLY A 67 -1.82 15.19 -2.80
N GLY A 68 -2.22 15.81 -3.92
CA GLY A 68 -2.48 15.08 -5.15
C GLY A 68 -1.24 14.31 -5.65
N TRP A 69 -0.09 14.98 -5.73
CA TRP A 69 1.18 14.34 -6.11
C TRP A 69 1.57 13.23 -5.13
N ALA A 70 1.36 13.45 -3.82
CA ALA A 70 1.60 12.43 -2.81
C ALA A 70 0.74 11.17 -3.07
N VAL A 71 -0.56 11.32 -3.33
CA VAL A 71 -1.47 10.20 -3.66
C VAL A 71 -1.00 9.46 -4.92
N PHE A 72 -0.66 10.20 -5.97
CA PHE A 72 -0.25 9.61 -7.24
C PHE A 72 1.06 8.82 -7.12
N LEU A 73 2.11 9.44 -6.56
CA LEU A 73 3.43 8.83 -6.42
C LEU A 73 3.41 7.66 -5.43
N ALA A 74 2.71 7.79 -4.31
CA ALA A 74 2.58 6.69 -3.35
C ALA A 74 1.74 5.53 -3.90
N GLY A 75 0.78 5.79 -4.78
CA GLY A 75 0.00 4.77 -5.45
C GLY A 75 0.82 3.94 -6.46
N LEU A 76 1.80 4.57 -7.11
CA LEU A 76 2.69 3.96 -8.10
C LEU A 76 3.88 3.20 -7.50
N THR A 77 4.52 3.80 -6.50
CA THR A 77 5.76 3.28 -5.89
C THR A 77 5.49 2.12 -4.92
N PRO A 78 6.51 1.38 -4.45
CA PRO A 78 6.35 0.40 -3.36
C PRO A 78 6.05 1.07 -1.99
N PHE A 79 5.82 2.39 -1.95
CA PHE A 79 5.46 3.10 -0.74
C PHE A 79 4.09 2.62 -0.19
N PRO A 80 3.87 2.63 1.14
CA PRO A 80 2.59 2.24 1.73
C PRO A 80 1.47 3.23 1.38
N TYR A 81 0.79 3.00 0.25
CA TYR A 81 -0.32 3.82 -0.25
C TYR A 81 -1.38 4.15 0.82
N LYS A 82 -1.71 3.19 1.70
CA LYS A 82 -2.74 3.39 2.74
C LYS A 82 -2.40 4.45 3.78
N ILE A 83 -1.12 4.66 4.08
CA ILE A 83 -0.68 5.73 4.98
C ILE A 83 -1.05 7.08 4.36
N ILE A 84 -0.76 7.25 3.07
CA ILE A 84 -1.11 8.47 2.34
C ILE A 84 -2.62 8.65 2.25
N THR A 85 -3.40 7.59 2.07
CA THR A 85 -4.87 7.72 2.04
C THR A 85 -5.45 8.21 3.36
N ILE A 86 -4.91 7.76 4.49
CA ILE A 86 -5.33 8.23 5.82
C ILE A 86 -4.93 9.70 5.99
N ALA A 87 -3.69 10.04 5.65
CA ALA A 87 -3.19 11.41 5.70
C ALA A 87 -4.01 12.36 4.80
N SER A 88 -4.46 11.91 3.62
CA SER A 88 -5.37 12.66 2.75
C SER A 88 -6.71 12.96 3.42
N GLY A 89 -7.22 12.02 4.20
CA GLY A 89 -8.44 12.20 5.00
C GLY A 89 -8.24 13.22 6.12
N MET A 90 -7.14 13.09 6.87
CA MET A 90 -6.78 14.02 7.94
C MET A 90 -6.62 15.46 7.42
N ALA A 91 -5.96 15.63 6.28
CA ALA A 91 -5.74 16.92 5.64
C ALA A 91 -6.95 17.43 4.81
N GLN A 92 -8.05 16.66 4.77
CA GLN A 92 -9.26 16.98 4.00
C GLN A 92 -8.97 17.30 2.52
N LEU A 93 -8.09 16.52 1.89
CA LEU A 93 -7.80 16.66 0.46
C LEU A 93 -9.10 16.47 -0.34
N ASN A 94 -9.31 17.26 -1.39
CA ASN A 94 -10.50 17.14 -2.25
C ASN A 94 -10.77 15.68 -2.65
N LEU A 95 -11.94 15.16 -2.29
CA LEU A 95 -12.26 13.74 -2.44
C LEU A 95 -12.27 13.29 -3.91
N ALA A 96 -12.75 14.13 -4.83
CA ALA A 96 -12.77 13.80 -6.26
C ALA A 96 -11.35 13.72 -6.83
N LEU A 97 -10.47 14.66 -6.46
CA LEU A 97 -9.06 14.62 -6.81
C LEU A 97 -8.37 13.37 -6.25
N PHE A 98 -8.60 13.07 -4.97
CA PHE A 98 -8.09 11.87 -4.31
C PHE A 98 -8.51 10.58 -5.03
N ILE A 99 -9.80 10.43 -5.34
CA ILE A 99 -10.32 9.25 -6.05
C ILE A 99 -9.72 9.18 -7.44
N GLY A 100 -9.73 10.28 -8.21
CA GLY A 100 -9.19 10.31 -9.57
C GLY A 100 -7.72 9.89 -9.63
N LEU A 101 -6.88 10.46 -8.77
CA LEU A 101 -5.45 10.12 -8.70
C LEU A 101 -5.21 8.72 -8.13
N SER A 102 -6.08 8.25 -7.24
CA SER A 102 -6.05 6.87 -6.74
C SER A 102 -6.38 5.86 -7.83
N VAL A 103 -7.44 6.09 -8.62
CA VAL A 103 -7.76 5.23 -9.77
C VAL A 103 -6.62 5.24 -10.77
N LEU A 104 -6.09 6.41 -11.10
CA LEU A 104 -5.00 6.55 -12.07
C LEU A 104 -3.73 5.80 -11.63
N SER A 105 -3.23 6.10 -10.43
CA SER A 105 -2.00 5.49 -9.92
C SER A 105 -2.14 3.98 -9.64
N ARG A 106 -3.21 3.57 -8.96
CA ARG A 106 -3.44 2.16 -8.59
C ARG A 106 -3.80 1.34 -9.81
N GLY A 107 -4.63 1.88 -10.70
CA GLY A 107 -4.94 1.30 -11.99
C GLY A 107 -3.68 1.08 -12.80
N PHE A 108 -2.91 2.14 -13.05
CA PHE A 108 -1.65 2.01 -13.79
C PHE A 108 -0.73 0.94 -13.21
N ARG A 109 -0.46 0.97 -11.91
CA ARG A 109 0.40 -0.03 -11.24
C ARG A 109 -0.12 -1.45 -11.44
N PHE A 110 -1.40 -1.71 -11.16
CA PHE A 110 -1.95 -3.06 -11.23
C PHE A 110 -2.04 -3.57 -12.65
N PHE A 111 -2.42 -2.72 -13.61
CA PHE A 111 -2.48 -3.09 -15.01
C PHE A 111 -1.08 -3.36 -15.58
N VAL A 112 -0.10 -2.50 -15.32
CA VAL A 112 1.29 -2.70 -15.78
C VAL A 112 1.86 -3.99 -15.21
N VAL A 113 1.74 -4.21 -13.89
CA VAL A 113 2.26 -5.43 -13.26
C VAL A 113 1.55 -6.67 -13.80
N SER A 114 0.22 -6.64 -13.93
CA SER A 114 -0.55 -7.79 -14.43
C SER A 114 -0.27 -8.08 -15.90
N PHE A 115 -0.11 -7.05 -16.73
CA PHE A 115 0.25 -7.19 -18.14
C PHE A 115 1.65 -7.79 -18.31
N LEU A 116 2.63 -7.30 -17.54
CA LEU A 116 3.99 -7.87 -17.56
C LEU A 116 4.00 -9.32 -17.10
N LEU A 117 3.21 -9.68 -16.09
CA LEU A 117 3.07 -11.07 -15.65
C LEU A 117 2.32 -11.94 -16.65
N TYR A 118 1.37 -11.40 -17.40
CA TYR A 118 0.71 -12.13 -18.47
C TYR A 118 1.71 -12.47 -19.59
N TYR A 119 2.55 -11.50 -19.99
CA TYR A 119 3.48 -11.69 -21.10
C TYR A 119 4.76 -12.46 -20.72
N PHE A 120 5.32 -12.21 -19.53
CA PHE A 120 6.56 -12.81 -19.06
C PHE A 120 6.36 -13.87 -17.96
N GLY A 121 5.11 -14.25 -17.69
CA GLY A 121 4.71 -15.11 -16.57
C GLY A 121 5.45 -16.43 -16.50
N ASP A 122 5.69 -17.09 -17.63
CA ASP A 122 6.38 -18.39 -17.66
C ASP A 122 7.83 -18.29 -17.21
N LYS A 123 8.54 -17.23 -17.61
CA LYS A 123 9.92 -16.97 -17.16
C LYS A 123 9.96 -16.66 -15.66
N ILE A 124 8.99 -15.86 -15.20
CA ILE A 124 8.87 -15.48 -13.78
C ILE A 124 8.49 -16.71 -12.94
N ARG A 125 7.60 -17.56 -13.43
CA ARG A 125 7.22 -18.83 -12.79
C ARG A 125 8.41 -19.76 -12.68
N ALA A 126 9.18 -19.94 -13.75
CA ALA A 126 10.39 -20.76 -13.72
C ALA A 126 11.44 -20.23 -12.73
N LEU A 127 11.59 -18.89 -12.64
CA LEU A 127 12.47 -18.25 -11.66
C LEU A 127 11.96 -18.48 -10.23
N LEU A 128 10.66 -18.29 -10.00
CA LEU A 128 10.02 -18.53 -8.71
C LEU A 128 10.19 -19.98 -8.29
N GLU A 129 9.81 -20.95 -9.13
CA GLU A 129 9.95 -22.38 -8.84
C GLU A 129 11.41 -22.77 -8.50
N LYS A 130 12.39 -22.18 -9.17
CA LYS A 130 13.82 -22.42 -8.92
C LYS A 130 14.29 -21.91 -7.55
N TYR A 131 13.84 -20.74 -7.11
CA TYR A 131 14.34 -20.10 -5.88
C TYR A 131 13.39 -20.22 -4.68
N PHE A 132 12.11 -20.55 -4.88
CA PHE A 132 11.09 -20.57 -3.83
C PHE A 132 11.42 -21.54 -2.71
N GLY A 133 11.92 -22.74 -3.06
CA GLY A 133 12.37 -23.72 -2.06
C GLY A 133 13.49 -23.16 -1.18
N LEU A 134 14.50 -22.53 -1.79
CA LEU A 134 15.63 -21.95 -1.07
C LEU A 134 15.21 -20.76 -0.20
N ILE A 135 14.37 -19.85 -0.72
CA ILE A 135 13.85 -18.69 0.03
C ILE A 135 13.02 -19.17 1.23
N THR A 136 12.20 -20.21 1.05
CA THR A 136 11.35 -20.76 2.14
C THR A 136 12.20 -21.37 3.24
N ILE A 137 13.22 -22.17 2.88
CA ILE A 137 14.14 -22.77 3.85
C ILE A 137 14.92 -21.69 4.59
N VAL A 138 15.52 -20.72 3.88
CA VAL A 138 16.29 -19.64 4.51
C VAL A 138 15.42 -18.80 5.45
N THR A 139 14.23 -18.41 4.99
CA THR A 139 13.30 -17.62 5.80
C THR A 139 12.83 -18.41 7.03
N GLY A 140 12.50 -19.69 6.86
CA GLY A 140 12.13 -20.59 7.96
C GLY A 140 13.25 -20.71 8.99
N CYS A 141 14.49 -20.94 8.55
CA CYS A 141 15.66 -20.99 9.42
C CYS A 141 15.90 -19.66 10.16
N CYS A 142 15.81 -18.52 9.47
CA CYS A 142 15.94 -17.20 10.11
C CYS A 142 14.87 -16.98 11.19
N LEU A 143 13.61 -17.34 10.92
CA LEU A 143 12.53 -17.22 11.91
C LEU A 143 12.77 -18.12 13.13
N LEU A 144 13.26 -19.34 12.93
CA LEU A 144 13.62 -20.24 14.03
C LEU A 144 14.77 -19.68 14.87
N VAL A 145 15.81 -19.14 14.23
CA VAL A 145 16.93 -18.49 14.94
C VAL A 145 16.43 -17.30 15.77
N ILE A 146 15.60 -16.44 15.17
CA ILE A 146 14.99 -15.31 15.88
C ILE A 146 14.14 -15.79 17.06
N TYR A 147 13.33 -16.83 16.87
CA TYR A 147 12.51 -17.40 17.92
C TYR A 147 13.34 -17.93 19.10
N PHE A 148 14.39 -18.72 18.84
CA PHE A 148 15.27 -19.24 19.89
C PHE A 148 16.09 -18.14 20.57
N TRP A 149 16.52 -17.13 19.81
CA TRP A 149 17.20 -15.97 20.35
C TRP A 149 16.29 -15.20 21.31
N LEU A 150 15.04 -14.89 20.92
CA LEU A 150 14.05 -14.25 21.78
C LEU A 150 13.75 -15.09 23.03
N LYS A 151 13.64 -16.41 22.88
CA LYS A 151 13.43 -17.32 24.02
C LYS A 151 14.59 -17.30 25.02
N SER A 152 15.83 -17.12 24.55
CA SER A 152 17.01 -17.03 25.42
C SER A 152 17.04 -15.77 26.30
N PHE A 153 16.29 -14.72 25.96
CA PHE A 153 16.15 -13.51 26.80
C PHE A 153 14.96 -13.60 27.78
N SER A 154 14.07 -14.57 27.58
CA SER A 154 12.87 -14.77 28.41
C SER A 154 13.08 -15.76 29.56
N ASN A 155 14.24 -16.42 29.63
CA ASN A 155 14.68 -17.30 30.71
C ASN A 155 15.83 -16.65 31.46
#